data_AF-A6UPG5-F1
#
_entry.id   AF-A6UPG5-F1
#
_cell.length_a   1.000
_cell.length_b   1.000
_cell.length_c   1.000
_cell.angle_alpha   90.00
_cell.angle_beta   90.00
_cell.angle_gamma   90.00
#
_symmetry.space_group_name_H-M   'P 1'
#
loop_
_entity.id
_entity.type
_entity.pdbx_description
1 polymer ?
#
loop_
_entity_poly.entity_id
_entity_poly.type
_entity_poly.pdbx_seq_one_letter_code
_entity_poly.pdbx_strand_id
1 'polypeptide(L)' 'MVWWKCSNCGYLFEADTVPEKCPNCGEACTFYDVSCYTPECGFKGFDPKIAGKRPEESKF' A
#
# COMPACT_ATOMS: atom_id res chain seq x y z
N MET A 1 -2.78 -6.57 -11.18
CA MET A 1 -2.87 -5.14 -10.83
C MET A 1 -2.20 -4.93 -9.51
N VAL A 2 -1.24 -4.01 -9.47
CA VAL A 2 -0.39 -3.79 -8.30
C VAL A 2 -0.87 -2.54 -7.57
N TRP A 3 -1.14 -2.69 -6.27
CA TRP A 3 -1.58 -1.60 -5.41
C TRP A 3 -0.40 -1.10 -4.59
N TRP A 4 -0.18 0.21 -4.62
CA TRP A 4 0.90 0.88 -3.91
C TRP A 4 0.36 1.77 -2.82
N LYS A 5 1.00 1.74 -1.66
CA LYS A 5 0.74 2.63 -0.53
C LYS A 5 1.93 3.53 -0.27
N CYS A 6 1.70 4.84 -0.24
CA CYS A 6 2.68 5.81 0.22
C CYS A 6 2.98 5.63 1.71
N SER A 7 4.26 5.50 2.07
CA SER A 7 4.72 5.42 3.47
C SER A 7 4.53 6.72 4.26
N ASN A 8 4.48 7.87 3.59
CA ASN A 8 4.44 9.18 4.24
C ASN A 8 3.00 9.59 4.55
N CYS A 9 2.15 9.68 3.52
CA CYS A 9 0.76 10.13 3.66
C CYS A 9 -0.28 9.01 3.66
N GLY A 10 0.10 7.75 3.39
CA GLY A 10 -0.84 6.63 3.30
C GLY A 10 -1.66 6.57 2.00
N TYR A 11 -1.33 7.39 1.00
CA TYR A 11 -2.01 7.41 -0.30
C TYR A 11 -1.92 6.05 -1.01
N LEU A 12 -3.08 5.52 -1.43
CA LEU A 12 -3.22 4.26 -2.14
C LEU A 12 -3.53 4.51 -3.61
N PHE A 13 -2.77 3.90 -4.51
CA PHE A 13 -3.03 3.99 -5.94
C PHE A 13 -2.60 2.70 -6.65
N GLU A 14 -3.25 2.42 -7.77
CA GLU A 14 -2.92 1.30 -8.63
C GLU A 14 -1.98 1.77 -9.74
N ALA A 15 -0.83 1.11 -9.88
CA ALA A 15 0.15 1.39 -10.94
C ALA A 15 1.10 0.20 -11.09
N ASP A 16 1.71 0.01 -12.26
CA ASP A 16 2.78 -0.98 -12.43
C ASP A 16 4.11 -0.52 -11.80
N THR A 17 4.33 0.79 -11.72
CA THR A 17 5.56 1.41 -11.22
C THR A 17 5.28 2.63 -10.35
N VAL A 18 6.10 2.81 -9.31
CA VAL A 18 5.98 3.94 -8.38
C VAL A 18 6.69 5.19 -8.91
N PRO A 19 6.11 6.38 -8.77
CA PRO A 19 6.78 7.62 -9.15
C PRO A 19 7.88 8.00 -8.14
N GLU A 20 8.85 8.80 -8.56
CA GLU A 20 9.89 9.34 -7.65
C GLU A 20 9.29 10.23 -6.55
N LYS A 21 8.18 10.91 -6.84
CA LYS A 21 7.45 11.78 -5.91
C LYS A 21 6.01 11.35 -5.79
N CYS A 22 5.48 11.36 -4.57
CA CYS A 22 4.09 11.02 -4.33
C CYS A 22 3.15 12.06 -4.97
N PRO A 23 2.15 11.64 -5.76
CA PRO A 23 1.20 12.56 -6.38
C PRO A 23 0.26 13.24 -5.37
N ASN A 24 0.16 12.71 -4.15
CA ASN A 24 -0.69 13.26 -3.10
C ASN A 24 0.06 14.24 -2.19
N CYS A 25 1.25 13.89 -1.68
CA CYS A 25 2.03 14.78 -0.81
C CYS A 25 3.14 15.56 -1.51
N GLY A 26 3.50 15.21 -2.75
CA GLY A 26 4.53 15.91 -3.54
C GLY A 26 5.98 15.62 -3.14
N GLU A 27 6.20 14.79 -2.13
CA GLU A 27 7.54 14.47 -1.60
C GLU A 27 8.07 13.13 -2.15
N ALA A 28 9.40 12.96 -2.11
CA ALA A 28 10.02 11.67 -2.40
C ALA A 28 9.73 10.71 -1.25
N CYS A 29 8.93 9.67 -1.51
CA CYS A 29 8.44 8.75 -0.48
C CYS A 29 8.67 7.31 -0.90
N THR A 30 8.85 6.44 0.09
CA THR A 30 8.83 4.99 -0.14
C THR A 30 7.40 4.52 -0.35
N PHE A 31 7.19 3.68 -1.34
CA PHE A 31 5.91 3.05 -1.61
C PHE A 31 6.00 1.56 -1.29
N TYR A 32 5.01 1.06 -0.58
CA TYR A 32 4.89 -0.36 -0.30
C TYR A 32 3.87 -0.98 -1.22
N ASP A 33 4.23 -2.12 -1.79
CA ASP A 33 3.26 -2.99 -2.41
C ASP A 33 2.27 -3.48 -1.34
N VAL A 34 0.99 -3.25 -1.59
CA VAL A 34 -0.14 -3.72 -0.77
C VAL A 34 -1.08 -4.59 -1.61
N SER A 35 -0.58 -5.08 -2.73
CA SER A 35 -1.31 -5.97 -3.62
C SER A 35 -1.70 -7.21 -2.86
N CYS A 36 -2.98 -7.57 -2.93
CA CYS A 36 -3.38 -8.79 -2.30
C CYS A 36 -3.07 -9.99 -3.19
N TYR A 37 -1.98 -10.69 -2.87
CA TYR A 37 -1.55 -11.92 -3.54
C TYR A 37 -2.22 -13.18 -2.97
N THR A 38 -3.06 -13.05 -1.94
CA THR A 38 -3.79 -14.16 -1.34
C THR A 38 -5.26 -14.17 -1.78
N PRO A 39 -5.82 -15.34 -2.16
CA PRO A 39 -7.20 -15.47 -2.61
C PRO A 39 -8.24 -15.20 -1.52
N GLU A 40 -7.82 -15.06 -0.26
CA GLU A 40 -8.68 -14.84 0.91
C GLU A 40 -8.88 -13.35 1.25
N CYS A 41 -8.22 -12.44 0.53
CA CYS A 41 -8.52 -11.01 0.65
C CYS A 41 -9.92 -10.71 0.17
N GLY A 42 -10.85 -10.50 1.10
CA GLY A 42 -12.22 -10.13 0.82
C GLY A 42 -12.33 -8.90 -0.09
N PHE A 43 -12.53 -9.14 -1.39
CA PHE A 43 -13.17 -8.28 -2.39
C PHE A 43 -12.70 -6.82 -2.58
N LYS A 44 -11.64 -6.34 -1.92
CA LYS A 44 -11.28 -4.91 -1.93
C LYS A 44 -10.01 -4.54 -2.72
N GLY A 45 -9.34 -5.52 -3.34
CA GLY A 45 -8.19 -5.29 -4.25
C GLY A 45 -6.86 -4.97 -3.56
N PHE A 46 -6.87 -4.39 -2.34
CA PHE A 46 -5.69 -4.14 -1.51
C PHE A 46 -5.81 -4.85 -0.15
N ASP A 47 -4.68 -5.30 0.41
CA ASP A 47 -4.66 -5.97 1.70
C ASP A 47 -4.81 -4.93 2.84
N PRO A 48 -5.93 -4.93 3.60
CA PRO A 48 -6.16 -3.94 4.67
C PRO A 48 -5.17 -4.09 5.83
N LYS A 49 -4.53 -5.26 6.00
CA LYS A 49 -3.49 -5.45 7.01
C LYS A 49 -2.25 -4.67 6.61
N ILE A 50 -1.84 -4.68 5.34
CA ILE A 50 -0.67 -3.91 4.88
C ILE A 50 -1.01 -2.42 4.72
N ALA A 51 -2.21 -2.13 4.24
CA ALA A 51 -2.71 -0.77 4.10
C ALA A 51 -2.94 -0.06 5.46
N GLY A 52 -3.04 -0.79 6.57
CA GLY A 52 -3.44 -0.25 7.87
C GLY A 52 -2.42 -0.23 9.01
N LYS A 53 -1.21 -0.81 8.92
CA LYS A 53 -0.42 -1.02 10.14
C LYS A 53 0.22 0.26 10.72
N ARG A 54 -0.33 0.71 11.86
CA ARG A 54 0.46 0.83 13.09
C ARG A 54 0.97 -0.57 13.48
N PRO A 55 2.22 -0.71 13.97
CA PRO A 55 2.88 -1.99 14.16
C PRO A 55 2.36 -2.71 15.41
N GLU A 56 1.22 -3.39 15.35
CA GLU A 56 0.75 -4.23 16.48
C GLU A 56 -0.03 -5.47 16.03
N GLU A 57 0.26 -6.04 14.86
CA GLU A 57 -0.43 -7.28 14.43
C GLU A 57 0.57 -8.23 13.75
N SER A 58 1.81 -8.24 14.24
CA SER A 58 2.82 -9.25 13.93
C SER A 58 3.20 -9.92 15.24
N LYS A 59 2.25 -10.62 15.85
CA LYS A 59 2.58 -11.59 16.88
C LYS A 59 1.57 -12.74 16.84
N PHE A 60 2.12 -13.88 16.43
CA PHE A 60 1.58 -15.24 16.39
C PHE A 60 0.62 -15.59 15.26
#